data_AF-A0A7X8E6Y3-F1
#
_entry.id   AF-A0A7X8E6Y3-F1
#
_cell.length_a   1.000
_cell.length_b   1.000
_cell.length_c   1.000
_cell.angle_alpha   90.00
_cell.angle_beta   90.00
_cell.angle_gamma   90.00
#
_symmetry.space_group_name_H-M   'P 1'
#
loop_
_entity.id
_entity.type
_entity.pdbx_description
1 polymer ?
#
loop_
_entity_poly.entity_id
_entity_poly.type
_entity_poly.pdbx_seq_one_letter_code
_entity_poly.pdbx_strand_id
1 'polypeptide(L)'
;MDVNNKKLEFYGGEWVSFLPFVIFLGMIILTTFYFGSISDGALWVPAYTALLIAFFFAKDKKHYANTIIAGMASKDAIVPVVCWIFAGVFSRILRTSGLANGIAGLAASAGIKGTFFIVISFISSAVFATAS
;
A
#
# COMPACT_ATOMS: atom_id res chain seq x y z
N MET A 1 12.12 31.92 -7.12
CA MET A 1 11.85 32.81 -5.97
C MET A 1 11.48 31.91 -4.79
N ASP A 2 12.49 31.72 -3.96
CA ASP A 2 12.72 30.60 -3.05
C ASP A 2 11.87 30.70 -1.78
N VAL A 3 10.84 29.85 -1.69
CA VAL A 3 10.03 29.72 -0.48
C VAL A 3 10.75 28.76 0.48
N ASN A 4 11.72 29.32 1.21
CA ASN A 4 12.25 28.88 2.50
C ASN A 4 12.03 27.38 2.81
N ASN A 5 12.95 26.55 2.32
CA ASN A 5 13.03 25.12 2.59
C ASN A 5 13.40 24.91 4.08
N LYS A 6 12.43 25.11 4.97
CA LYS A 6 12.57 24.74 6.38
C LYS A 6 12.69 23.22 6.44
N LYS A 7 13.94 22.74 6.45
CA LYS A 7 14.27 21.34 6.71
C LYS A 7 13.59 20.92 8.00
N LEU A 8 12.98 19.74 7.97
CA LEU A 8 12.33 19.16 9.13
C LEU A 8 13.42 18.76 10.13
N GLU A 9 13.57 19.55 11.19
CA GLU A 9 14.53 19.27 12.25
C GLU A 9 13.89 18.37 13.31
N PHE A 10 14.53 17.24 13.57
CA PHE A 10 14.19 16.36 14.68
C PHE A 10 15.16 16.58 15.84
N TYR A 11 14.72 16.27 17.06
CA TYR A 11 15.52 16.44 18.28
C TYR A 11 16.76 15.52 18.35
N GLY A 12 17.02 14.70 17.31
CA GLY A 12 18.18 13.80 17.20
C GLY A 12 18.87 13.82 15.82
N GLY A 13 18.69 14.87 15.02
CA GLY A 13 19.32 15.00 13.69
C GLY A 13 18.61 14.21 12.58
N GLU A 14 19.23 14.14 11.40
CA GLU A 14 18.65 13.55 10.17
C GLU A 14 18.28 12.06 10.33
N TRP A 15 19.00 11.34 11.20
CA TRP A 15 18.79 9.93 11.51
C TRP A 15 17.41 9.60 12.11
N VAL A 16 16.76 10.57 12.76
CA VAL A 16 15.41 10.39 13.33
C VAL A 16 14.33 10.31 12.25
N SER A 17 14.62 10.73 11.00
CA SER A 17 13.70 10.53 9.87
C SER A 17 13.47 9.05 9.54
N PHE A 18 14.40 8.15 9.91
CA PHE A 18 14.25 6.71 9.75
C PHE A 18 13.50 6.04 10.90
N LEU A 19 13.30 6.74 12.02
CA LEU A 19 12.61 6.23 13.20
C LEU A 19 11.20 5.66 12.90
N PRO A 20 10.31 6.33 12.14
CA PRO A 20 9.00 5.77 11.82
C PRO A 20 9.10 4.44 11.03
N PHE A 21 10.09 4.27 10.15
CA PHE A 21 10.29 3.02 9.43
C PHE A 21 10.72 1.87 10.35
N VAL A 22 11.65 2.14 11.26
CA VAL A 22 12.14 1.13 12.22
C VAL A 22 11.02 0.71 13.18
N ILE A 23 10.23 1.67 13.68
CA ILE A 23 9.09 1.39 14.55
C ILE A 23 8.02 0.59 13.80
N PHE A 24 7.71 0.98 12.56
CA PHE A 24 6.76 0.25 11.73
C PHE A 24 7.18 -1.19 11.50
N LEU A 25 8.46 -1.42 11.14
CA LEU A 25 9.00 -2.76 10.92
C LEU A 25 9.01 -3.59 12.21
N GLY A 26 9.43 -3.00 13.34
CA GLY A 26 9.42 -3.67 14.63
C GLY A 26 8.02 -4.07 15.09
N MET A 27 7.03 -3.18 14.90
CA MET A 27 5.63 -3.46 15.23
C MET A 27 5.03 -4.54 14.32
N ILE A 28 5.39 -4.59 13.04
CA ILE A 28 4.98 -5.68 12.13
C ILE A 28 5.55 -7.01 12.63
N ILE A 29 6.86 -7.08 12.88
CA ILE A 29 7.51 -8.30 13.36
C ILE A 29 6.87 -8.77 14.67
N LEU A 30 6.65 -7.85 15.61
CA LEU A 30 6.05 -8.16 16.90
C LEU A 30 4.60 -8.65 16.76
N THR A 31 3.80 -8.02 15.90
CA THR A 31 2.43 -8.46 15.61
C THR A 31 2.39 -9.81 14.91
N THR A 32 3.28 -10.04 13.93
CA THR A 32 3.36 -11.31 13.20
C THR A 32 3.78 -12.47 14.10
N PHE A 33 4.81 -12.29 14.94
CA PHE A 33 5.32 -13.36 15.80
C PHE A 33 4.46 -13.60 17.05
N TYR A 34 3.87 -12.56 17.64
CA TYR A 34 3.15 -12.68 18.91
C TYR A 34 1.64 -12.91 18.73
N PHE A 35 1.00 -12.25 17.75
CA PHE A 35 -0.44 -12.38 17.51
C PHE A 35 -0.79 -13.45 16.46
N GLY A 36 0.21 -14.00 15.74
CA GLY A 36 0.02 -15.11 14.80
C GLY A 36 -0.91 -14.82 13.62
N SER A 37 -1.39 -13.59 13.48
CA SER A 37 -2.38 -13.19 12.48
C SER A 37 -1.93 -11.91 11.80
N ILE A 38 -1.58 -12.03 10.52
CA ILE A 38 -1.42 -10.91 9.59
C ILE A 38 -2.85 -10.50 9.22
N SER A 39 -3.56 -9.83 10.12
CA SER A 39 -4.84 -9.24 9.75
C SER A 39 -4.54 -8.03 8.88
N ASP A 40 -4.88 -8.08 7.59
CA ASP A 40 -4.75 -6.94 6.68
C ASP A 40 -5.49 -5.70 7.22
N GLY A 41 -6.56 -5.92 7.98
CA GLY A 41 -7.33 -4.88 8.67
C GLY A 41 -6.63 -4.26 9.90
N ALA A 42 -5.51 -4.81 10.37
CA ALA A 42 -4.78 -4.31 11.53
C ALA A 42 -3.52 -3.52 11.16
N LEU A 43 -3.09 -3.52 9.89
CA LEU A 43 -1.82 -2.90 9.46
C LEU A 43 -1.78 -1.37 9.62
N TRP A 44 -2.96 -0.74 9.70
CA TRP A 44 -3.08 0.68 9.99
C TRP A 44 -2.60 1.05 11.40
N VAL A 45 -2.70 0.13 12.37
CA VAL A 45 -2.28 0.36 13.77
C VAL A 45 -0.76 0.59 13.86
N PRO A 46 0.12 -0.31 13.36
CA PRO A 46 1.56 -0.06 13.32
C PRO A 46 1.91 1.23 12.56
N ALA A 47 1.26 1.51 11.42
CA ALA A 47 1.52 2.71 10.64
C ALA A 47 1.18 3.99 11.41
N TYR A 48 0.03 4.02 12.07
CA TYR A 48 -0.42 5.14 12.88
C TYR A 48 0.46 5.33 14.13
N THR A 49 0.80 4.24 14.83
CA THR A 49 1.68 4.27 16.00
C THR A 49 3.08 4.76 15.64
N ALA A 50 3.65 4.30 14.52
CA ALA A 50 4.95 4.77 14.04
C ALA A 50 4.96 6.28 13.76
N LEU A 51 3.88 6.79 13.16
CA LEU A 51 3.73 8.22 12.88
C LEU A 51 3.56 9.05 14.16
N LEU A 52 2.80 8.56 15.14
CA LEU A 52 2.59 9.21 16.44
C LEU A 52 3.88 9.27 17.27
N ILE A 53 4.65 8.20 17.32
CA ILE A 53 5.90 8.18 18.09
C ILE A 53 6.92 9.12 17.44
N ALA A 54 7.03 9.10 16.11
CA ALA A 54 7.89 10.03 15.37
C ALA A 54 7.46 11.51 15.55
N PHE A 55 6.15 11.78 15.68
CA PHE A 55 5.63 13.12 15.99
C PHE A 55 6.14 13.65 17.34
N PHE A 56 6.34 12.79 18.34
CA PHE A 56 6.84 13.22 19.65
C PHE A 56 8.32 13.62 19.61
N PHE A 57 9.10 13.05 18.69
CA PHE A 57 10.51 13.37 18.47
C PHE A 57 10.75 14.57 17.53
N ALA A 58 9.70 15.10 16.91
CA ALA A 58 9.78 16.28 16.06
C ALA A 58 9.95 17.57 16.89
N LYS A 59 10.92 18.41 16.50
CA LYS A 59 11.22 19.67 17.19
C LYS A 59 10.12 20.72 16.95
N ASP A 60 9.55 20.74 15.75
CA ASP A 60 8.38 21.54 15.39
C ASP A 60 7.20 20.62 14.99
N LYS A 61 6.28 20.45 15.94
CA LYS A 61 5.09 19.60 15.81
C LYS A 61 4.14 20.08 14.71
N LYS A 62 4.02 21.40 14.51
CA LYS A 62 3.14 21.96 13.47
C LYS A 62 3.75 21.73 12.09
N HIS A 63 5.06 21.94 11.96
CA HIS A 63 5.76 21.70 10.70
C HIS A 63 5.74 20.23 10.31
N TYR A 64 5.99 19.31 11.25
CA TYR A 64 5.88 17.87 11.02
C TYR A 64 4.48 17.46 10.54
N ALA A 65 3.42 17.87 11.24
CA ALA A 65 2.06 17.53 10.84
C ALA A 65 1.74 18.03 9.43
N ASN A 66 2.14 19.27 9.11
CA ASN A 66 1.89 19.85 7.80
C ASN A 66 2.67 19.12 6.69
N THR A 67 3.92 18.72 6.93
CA THR A 67 4.69 17.93 5.97
C THR A 67 4.11 16.54 5.75
N ILE A 68 3.66 15.85 6.79
CA ILE A 68 3.01 14.55 6.65
C ILE A 68 1.71 14.67 5.85
N ILE A 69 0.87 15.67 6.15
CA ILE A 69 -0.37 15.93 5.41
C ILE A 69 -0.07 16.25 3.94
N ALA A 70 0.93 17.10 3.68
CA ALA A 70 1.38 17.41 2.32
C ALA A 70 1.92 16.18 1.58
N GLY A 71 2.64 15.29 2.28
CA GLY A 71 3.12 14.02 1.74
C GLY A 71 1.99 13.05 1.38
N MET A 72 0.97 12.93 2.24
CA MET A 72 -0.23 12.13 1.94
C MET A 72 -1.03 12.70 0.77
N ALA A 73 -1.01 14.01 0.58
CA ALA A 73 -1.67 14.69 -0.55
C ALA A 73 -0.79 14.74 -1.82
N SER A 74 0.39 14.12 -1.82
CA SER A 74 1.27 14.10 -2.99
C SER A 74 0.67 13.31 -4.14
N LYS A 75 1.02 13.68 -5.38
CA LYS A 75 0.60 12.94 -6.57
C LYS A 75 1.04 11.47 -6.52
N ASP A 76 2.21 11.21 -5.96
CA ASP A 76 2.76 9.86 -5.85
C ASP A 76 1.91 8.96 -4.92
N ALA A 77 1.29 9.54 -3.89
CA ALA A 77 0.36 8.81 -3.00
C ALA A 77 -1.05 8.68 -3.59
N ILE A 78 -1.56 9.73 -4.25
CA ILE A 78 -2.95 9.77 -4.74
C ILE A 78 -3.15 8.89 -5.97
N VAL A 79 -2.18 8.83 -6.89
CA VAL A 79 -2.33 8.07 -8.16
C VAL A 79 -2.63 6.58 -7.90
N PRO A 80 -1.85 5.84 -7.08
CA PRO A 80 -2.14 4.44 -6.77
C PRO A 80 -3.51 4.24 -6.08
N VAL A 81 -3.93 5.17 -5.21
CA VAL A 81 -5.23 5.09 -4.53
C VAL A 81 -6.37 5.18 -5.54
N VAL A 82 -6.30 6.11 -6.48
CA VAL A 82 -7.31 6.24 -7.55
C VAL A 82 -7.31 5.00 -8.44
N CYS A 83 -6.13 4.53 -8.86
CA CYS A 83 -6.01 3.28 -9.63
C CYS A 83 -6.63 2.09 -8.91
N TRP A 84 -6.40 1.95 -7.60
CA TRP A 84 -6.96 0.88 -6.78
C TRP A 84 -8.49 0.96 -6.70
N ILE A 85 -9.05 2.16 -6.55
CA ILE A 85 -10.51 2.37 -6.58
C ILE A 85 -11.09 1.93 -7.93
N PHE A 86 -10.50 2.37 -9.05
CA PHE A 86 -10.96 1.97 -10.39
C PHE A 86 -10.86 0.46 -10.61
N ALA A 87 -9.73 -0.15 -10.21
CA ALA A 87 -9.54 -1.59 -10.28
C ALA A 87 -10.60 -2.35 -9.47
N GLY A 88 -10.93 -1.87 -8.26
CA GLY A 88 -11.96 -2.44 -7.41
C GLY A 88 -13.37 -2.37 -8.03
N VAL A 89 -13.75 -1.20 -8.55
CA VAL A 89 -15.04 -1.00 -9.21
C VAL A 89 -15.15 -1.86 -10.47
N PHE A 90 -14.12 -1.88 -11.31
CA PHE A 90 -14.09 -2.69 -12.53
C PHE A 90 -14.19 -4.20 -12.21
N SER A 91 -13.45 -4.67 -11.20
CA SER A 91 -13.50 -6.06 -10.72
C SER A 91 -14.91 -6.46 -10.25
N ARG A 92 -15.62 -5.55 -9.57
CA ARG A 92 -17.00 -5.78 -9.14
C ARG A 92 -17.94 -5.89 -10.34
N ILE A 93 -17.85 -4.99 -11.31
CA ILE A 93 -18.68 -5.00 -12.53
C ILE A 93 -18.48 -6.31 -13.31
N LEU A 94 -17.23 -6.71 -13.55
CA LEU A 94 -16.90 -7.98 -14.22
C LEU A 94 -17.53 -9.20 -13.54
N ARG A 95 -17.54 -9.21 -12.20
CA ARG A 95 -18.13 -10.29 -11.40
C ARG A 95 -19.66 -10.26 -11.44
N THR A 96 -20.28 -9.08 -11.34
CA THR A 96 -21.75 -8.96 -11.31
C THR A 96 -22.39 -9.17 -12.67
N SER A 97 -21.72 -8.80 -13.77
CA SER A 97 -22.21 -9.04 -15.12
C SER A 97 -22.09 -10.51 -15.57
N GLY A 98 -21.49 -11.37 -14.75
CA GLY A 98 -21.28 -12.79 -15.09
C GLY A 98 -20.18 -13.02 -16.14
N LEU A 99 -19.54 -11.97 -16.64
CA LEU A 99 -18.49 -12.05 -17.67
C LEU A 99 -17.30 -12.88 -17.18
N ALA A 100 -16.85 -12.64 -15.95
CA ALA A 100 -15.73 -13.40 -15.36
C ALA A 100 -16.03 -14.90 -15.29
N ASN A 101 -17.26 -15.27 -14.88
CA ASN A 101 -17.70 -16.66 -14.86
C ASN A 101 -17.87 -17.25 -16.26
N GLY A 102 -18.33 -16.46 -17.23
CA GLY A 102 -18.47 -16.88 -18.63
C GLY A 102 -17.11 -17.24 -19.25
N ILE A 103 -16.12 -16.36 -19.12
CA ILE A 103 -14.76 -16.59 -19.63
C ILE A 103 -14.11 -17.80 -18.91
N ALA A 104 -14.26 -17.90 -17.58
CA ALA A 104 -13.75 -19.04 -16.82
C ALA A 104 -14.43 -20.37 -17.23
N GLY A 105 -15.74 -20.35 -17.49
CA GLY A 105 -16.50 -21.50 -17.95
C GLY A 105 -16.10 -21.96 -19.35
N LEU A 106 -15.84 -21.02 -20.27
CA LEU A 106 -15.30 -21.33 -21.60
C LEU A 106 -13.91 -21.96 -21.51
N ALA A 107 -13.02 -21.41 -20.68
CA ALA A 107 -11.69 -21.98 -20.44
C ALA A 107 -11.78 -23.41 -19.85
N ALA A 108 -12.67 -23.62 -18.87
CA ALA A 108 -12.89 -24.94 -18.26
C ALA A 108 -13.46 -25.97 -19.26
N SER A 109 -14.30 -25.52 -20.20
CA SER A 109 -14.87 -26.34 -21.28
C SER A 109 -13.84 -26.70 -22.35
N ALA A 110 -12.84 -25.84 -22.56
CA ALA A 110 -11.68 -26.10 -23.42
C ALA A 110 -10.63 -27.04 -22.79
N GLY A 111 -10.91 -27.61 -21.60
CA GLY A 111 -10.01 -28.53 -20.91
C GLY A 111 -8.94 -27.87 -20.03
N ILE A 112 -8.95 -26.53 -19.92
CA ILE A 112 -8.00 -25.78 -19.10
C ILE A 112 -8.48 -25.84 -17.65
N LYS A 113 -7.93 -26.79 -16.87
CA LYS A 113 -8.29 -27.02 -15.45
C LYS A 113 -7.06 -27.06 -14.56
N GLY A 114 -7.23 -26.68 -13.28
CA GLY A 114 -6.20 -26.78 -12.26
C GLY A 114 -4.94 -25.97 -12.62
N THR A 115 -3.79 -26.63 -12.63
CA THR A 115 -2.47 -26.01 -12.83
C THR A 115 -2.34 -25.22 -14.13
N PHE A 116 -2.97 -25.68 -15.21
CA PHE A 116 -2.87 -25.01 -16.52
C PHE A 116 -3.54 -23.64 -16.51
N PHE A 117 -4.63 -23.49 -15.76
CA PHE A 117 -5.30 -22.19 -15.57
C PHE A 117 -4.42 -21.21 -14.78
N ILE A 118 -3.69 -21.70 -13.78
CA ILE A 118 -2.79 -20.87 -12.95
C ILE A 118 -1.62 -20.33 -13.79
N VAL A 119 -0.97 -21.20 -14.58
CA VAL A 119 0.16 -20.81 -15.46
C VAL A 119 -0.30 -19.81 -16.53
N ILE A 120 -1.36 -20.17 -17.25
CA ILE A 120 -2.42 -19.30 -17.77
C ILE A 120 -2.39 -17.82 -17.35
N SER A 121 -3.05 -17.61 -16.22
CA SER A 121 -3.28 -16.32 -15.60
C SER A 121 -1.97 -15.65 -15.18
N PHE A 122 -0.99 -16.40 -14.69
CA PHE A 122 0.30 -15.84 -14.29
C PHE A 122 1.05 -15.21 -15.48
N ILE A 123 1.17 -15.94 -16.60
CA ILE A 123 1.84 -15.42 -17.81
C ILE A 123 1.08 -14.21 -18.34
N SER A 124 -0.26 -14.28 -18.39
CA SER A 124 -1.09 -13.14 -18.78
C SER A 124 -0.80 -11.91 -17.90
N SER A 125 -0.79 -12.08 -16.57
CA SER A 125 -0.47 -11.00 -15.62
C SER A 125 0.96 -10.46 -15.78
N ALA A 126 1.95 -11.33 -16.01
CA ALA A 126 3.34 -10.92 -16.20
C ALA A 126 3.52 -10.10 -17.49
N VAL A 127 2.86 -10.51 -18.58
CA VAL A 127 2.85 -9.75 -19.84
C VAL A 127 2.18 -8.39 -19.65
N PHE A 128 1.03 -8.34 -18.98
CA PHE A 128 0.36 -7.07 -18.65
C PHE A 128 1.24 -6.15 -17.81
N ALA A 129 1.93 -6.68 -16.80
CA ALA A 129 2.83 -5.89 -15.94
C ALA A 129 4.10 -5.39 -16.67
N THR A 130 4.52 -6.07 -17.75
CA THR A 130 5.68 -5.64 -18.56
C THR A 130 5.31 -4.57 -19.58
N ALA A 131 4.05 -4.52 -20.00
CA ALA A 131 3.57 -3.58 -21.02
C ALA A 131 3.24 -2.18 -20.47
N SER A 132 3.12 -2.03 -19.15
CA SER A 132 2.85 -0.78 -18.42
C SER A 132 4.12 -0.08 -17.95
#